data_AF-A0AA42PX67-F1
#
_entry.id   AF-A0AA42PX67-F1
#
_cell.length_a   1.000
_cell.length_b   1.000
_cell.length_c   1.000
_cell.angle_alpha   90.00
_cell.angle_beta   90.00
_cell.angle_gamma   90.00
#
_symmetry.space_group_name_H-M   'P 1'
#
loop_
_entity.id
_entity.type
_entity.pdbx_description
1 polymer ?
#
loop_
_entity_poly.entity_id
_entity_poly.type
_entity_poly.pdbx_seq_one_letter_code
_entity_poly.pdbx_strand_id
1 'polypeptide(L)' 'EYGITSVPSLVVYCEAGHDVIRGNLHLKQALEKVVEKGECRDEAQQLLSKGEAR' A
#
# COMPACT_ATOMS: atom_id res chain seq x y z
N GLU A 1 5.05 7.02 -27.26
CA GLU A 1 4.97 6.04 -26.16
C GLU A 1 5.81 6.59 -24.99
N TYR A 2 5.33 6.52 -23.75
CA TYR A 2 5.99 7.22 -22.62
C TYR A 2 7.25 6.52 -22.08
N GLY A 3 7.69 5.40 -22.67
CA GLY A 3 8.93 4.71 -22.28
C GLY A 3 8.92 4.07 -20.89
N ILE A 4 7.75 3.87 -20.27
CA ILE A 4 7.61 3.28 -18.94
C ILE A 4 7.76 1.76 -19.04
N THR A 5 8.84 1.22 -18.49
CA THR A 5 9.14 -0.23 -18.51
C THR A 5 8.81 -0.94 -17.20
N SER A 6 8.64 -0.21 -16.10
CA SER A 6 8.27 -0.77 -14.80
C SER A 6 7.54 0.26 -13.95
N VAL A 7 6.57 -0.22 -13.17
CA VAL A 7 5.79 0.58 -12.22
C VAL A 7 5.86 -0.10 -10.84
N PRO A 8 6.31 0.60 -9.79
CA PRO A 8 6.33 0.06 -8.43
C PRO A 8 4.96 -0.40 -7.95
N SER A 9 4.95 -1.44 -7.13
CA SER A 9 3.75 -2.01 -6.51
C SER A 9 3.98 -2.26 -5.02
N LEU A 10 3.06 -1.81 -4.17
CA LEU A 10 2.94 -2.20 -2.77
C LEU A 10 1.94 -3.35 -2.68
N VAL A 11 2.31 -4.43 -2.00
CA VAL A 11 1.41 -5.54 -1.69
C VAL A 11 1.26 -5.62 -0.17
N VAL A 12 0.03 -5.56 0.32
CA VAL A 12 -0.30 -5.73 1.75
C VAL A 12 -1.01 -7.07 1.90
N TYR A 13 -0.48 -7.95 2.75
CA TYR A 13 -1.07 -9.26 3.03
C TYR A 13 -1.87 -9.22 4.32
N CYS A 14 -3.00 -9.92 4.33
CA CYS A 14 -3.88 -10.10 5.48
C CYS A 14 -4.54 -11.49 5.44
N GLU A 15 -5.34 -11.85 6.43
CA GLU A 15 -6.01 -13.17 6.48
C GLU A 15 -6.96 -13.41 5.29
N ALA A 16 -7.56 -12.34 4.76
CA ALA A 16 -8.45 -12.40 3.60
C ALA A 16 -7.70 -12.59 2.26
N GLY A 17 -6.38 -12.39 2.23
CA GLY A 17 -5.58 -12.45 1.01
C GLY A 17 -4.58 -11.30 0.92
N HIS A 18 -4.69 -10.47 -0.12
CA HIS A 18 -3.79 -9.34 -0.30
C HIS A 18 -4.40 -8.19 -1.13
N ASP A 19 -4.02 -6.96 -0.79
CA ASP A 19 -4.27 -5.76 -1.57
C ASP A 19 -3.01 -5.37 -2.37
N VAL A 20 -3.20 -4.91 -3.60
CA VAL A 20 -2.11 -4.41 -4.45
C VAL A 20 -2.35 -2.97 -4.88
N ILE A 21 -1.45 -2.06 -4.48
CA ILE A 21 -1.42 -0.68 -4.93
C ILE A 21 -0.26 -0.48 -5.89
N ARG A 22 -0.55 0.02 -7.09
CA ARG A 22 0.47 0.31 -8.13
C ARG A 22 0.58 1.80 -8.36
N GLY A 23 1.80 2.26 -8.64
CA GLY A 23 2.06 3.63 -9.04
C GLY A 23 3.24 4.27 -8.32
N ASN A 24 3.55 5.51 -8.74
CA ASN A 24 4.57 6.33 -8.09
C ASN A 24 3.96 7.05 -6.87
N LEU A 25 3.78 6.30 -5.78
CA LEU A 25 3.24 6.81 -4.53
C LEU A 25 4.26 6.61 -3.42
N HIS A 26 4.30 7.54 -2.46
CA HIS A 26 5.03 7.30 -1.22
C HIS A 26 4.36 6.15 -0.46
N LEU A 27 5.16 5.41 0.32
CA LEU A 27 4.68 4.26 1.08
C LEU A 27 3.50 4.63 2.00
N LYS A 28 3.57 5.81 2.65
CA LYS A 28 2.50 6.38 3.46
C LYS A 28 1.19 6.50 2.67
N GLN A 29 1.24 7.13 1.50
CA GLN A 29 0.07 7.33 0.63
C GLN A 29 -0.49 6.01 0.09
N ALA A 30 0.38 5.05 -0.20
CA ALA A 30 -0.05 3.73 -0.66
C ALA A 30 -0.77 2.96 0.46
N LEU A 31 -0.26 3.03 1.70
CA LEU A 31 -0.91 2.45 2.88
C LEU A 31 -2.24 3.14 3.21
N GLU A 32 -2.31 4.47 3.17
CA GLU A 32 -3.56 5.23 3.36
C GLU A 32 -4.64 4.78 2.38
N LYS A 33 -4.28 4.53 1.10
CA LYS A 33 -5.23 4.00 0.12
C LYS A 33 -5.74 2.61 0.48
N VAL A 34 -4.90 1.74 1.05
CA VAL A 34 -5.33 0.41 1.53
C VAL A 34 -6.25 0.57 2.74
N VAL A 35 -5.94 1.45 3.69
CA VAL A 35 -6.81 1.75 4.84
C VAL A 35 -8.19 2.25 4.39
N GLU A 36 -8.27 3.13 3.39
CA GLU A 36 -9.54 3.65 2.91
C GLU A 36 -10.35 2.60 2.14
N LYS A 37 -9.72 1.87 1.21
CA LYS A 37 -10.42 1.14 0.15
C LYS A 37 -10.12 -0.36 0.06
N GLY A 38 -9.05 -0.82 0.70
CA GLY A 38 -8.60 -2.21 0.66
C GLY A 38 -9.37 -3.13 1.60
N GLU A 39 -9.10 -4.42 1.50
CA GLU A 39 -9.59 -5.44 2.45
C GLU A 39 -8.63 -5.59 3.64
N CYS A 40 -7.33 -5.39 3.43
CA CYS A 40 -6.28 -5.46 4.43
C CYS A 40 -6.09 -4.11 5.19
N ARG A 41 -7.21 -3.46 5.55
CA ARG A 41 -7.20 -2.13 6.17
C ARG A 41 -6.48 -2.12 7.51
N ASP A 42 -6.72 -3.13 8.34
CA ASP A 42 -6.21 -3.19 9.70
C ASP A 42 -4.69 -3.38 9.72
N GLU A 43 -4.16 -4.26 8.86
CA GLU A 43 -2.73 -4.46 8.69
C GLU A 43 -2.07 -3.20 8.10
N ALA A 44 -2.69 -2.56 7.12
CA ALA A 44 -2.18 -1.31 6.55
C ALA A 44 -2.13 -0.19 7.60
N GLN A 45 -3.14 -0.09 8.46
CA GLN A 45 -3.18 0.88 9.56
C GLN A 45 -2.06 0.62 10.58
N GLN A 46 -1.80 -0.63 10.93
CA GLN A 46 -0.69 -0.98 11.84
C GLN A 46 0.67 -0.63 11.23
N LEU A 47 0.87 -0.89 9.94
CA LEU A 47 2.11 -0.55 9.24
C LEU A 47 2.31 0.97 9.17
N LEU A 48 1.23 1.73 8.93
CA LEU A 48 1.24 3.19 8.92
C LEU A 48 1.69 3.73 10.29
N SER A 49 1.06 3.28 11.38
CA SER A 49 1.39 3.73 12.73
C SER A 49 2.81 3.35 13.16
N LYS A 50 3.33 2.18 12.74
CA LYS A 50 4.73 1.79 12.98
C LYS A 50 5.72 2.69 12.24
N GLY A 51 5.36 3.15 11.04
CA GLY A 51 6.18 4.06 10.24
C GLY A 51 6.25 5.47 10.83
N GLU A 52 5.19 5.93 11.50
CA GLU A 52 5.10 7.24 12.15
C GLU A 52 5.80 7.29 13.52
N ALA A 53 5.99 6.13 14.17
CA ALA A 53 6.70 6.02 15.44
C ALA A 53 8.24 6.08 15.31
N ARG A 54 8.77 6.34 14.11
CA ARG A 54 10.20 6.27 13.78
C ARG A 54 10.71 7.62 13.29
#